data_AF-A0A6J6B7Y0-F1
#
_entry.id   AF-A0A6J6B7Y0-F1
#
_cell.length_a   1.000
_cell.length_b   1.000
_cell.length_c   1.000
_cell.angle_alpha   90.00
_cell.angle_beta   90.00
_cell.angle_gamma   90.00
#
_symmetry.space_group_name_H-M   'P 1'
#
loop_
_entity.id
_entity.type
_entity.pdbx_description
1 polymer ?
#
loop_
_entity_poly.entity_id
_entity_poly.type
_entity_poly.pdbx_seq_one_letter_code
_entity_poly.pdbx_strand_id
1 'polypeptide(L)' 'MYLDGHIADELVADALRALHAKQGNVKFLGSYPAHSLHVHSTREHADVRWQQADDWIDQLRLTIQ' A
#
# COMPACT_ATOMS: atom_id res chain seq x y z
N MET A 1 -5.79 -0.28 -14.06
CA MET A 1 -4.84 -0.06 -12.95
C MET A 1 -4.63 -1.41 -12.28
N TYR A 2 -3.40 -1.92 -12.25
CA TYR A 2 -3.03 -3.12 -11.51
C TYR A 2 -2.16 -2.68 -10.31
N LEU A 3 -2.30 -3.38 -9.19
CA LEU A 3 -1.48 -3.17 -8.00
C LEU A 3 -0.43 -4.28 -7.94
N ASP A 4 0.83 -3.89 -7.72
CA ASP A 4 1.92 -4.82 -7.41
C ASP A 4 1.91 -5.09 -5.90
N GLY A 5 2.02 -6.37 -5.52
CA GLY A 5 1.96 -6.81 -4.13
C GLY A 5 0.89 -7.89 -3.86
N HIS A 6 1.02 -8.56 -2.72
CA HIS A 6 0.11 -9.65 -2.32
C HIS A 6 -0.83 -9.17 -1.22
N ILE A 7 -2.04 -9.73 -1.11
CA ILE A 7 -2.98 -9.43 -0.02
C ILE A 7 -2.42 -9.72 1.39
N ALA A 8 -1.35 -10.50 1.47
CA ALA A 8 -0.66 -10.80 2.72
C ALA A 8 0.32 -9.70 3.14
N ASP A 9 0.55 -8.72 2.27
CA ASP A 9 1.26 -7.49 2.57
C ASP A 9 0.28 -6.52 3.25
N GLU A 10 0.68 -6.01 4.41
CA GLU A 10 -0.17 -5.14 5.24
C GLU A 10 -0.55 -3.84 4.52
N LEU A 11 0.33 -3.28 3.68
CA LEU A 11 0.04 -2.07 2.88
C LEU A 11 -1.07 -2.35 1.86
N VAL A 12 -1.00 -3.51 1.20
CA VAL A 12 -2.00 -3.91 0.19
C VAL A 12 -3.34 -4.18 0.86
N ALA A 13 -3.33 -4.82 2.03
CA ALA A 13 -4.52 -5.05 2.83
C ALA A 13 -5.18 -3.73 3.27
N ASP A 14 -4.38 -2.76 3.73
CA ASP A 14 -4.90 -1.46 4.17
C ASP A 14 -5.44 -0.63 2.99
N ALA A 15 -4.75 -0.63 1.85
CA ALA A 15 -5.23 0.00 0.62
C ALA A 15 -6.60 -0.57 0.18
N LEU A 16 -6.77 -1.89 0.23
CA LEU A 16 -8.05 -2.54 -0.07
C LEU A 16 -9.14 -2.19 0.95
N ARG A 17 -8.78 -2.06 2.23
CA ARG A 17 -9.70 -1.60 3.28
C ARG A 17 -10.18 -0.18 3.02
N ALA A 18 -9.27 0.71 2.64
CA ALA A 18 -9.59 2.09 2.28
C ALA A 18 -10.47 2.17 1.02
N LEU A 19 -10.20 1.37 -0.01
CA LEU A 19 -11.02 1.29 -1.21
C LEU A 19 -12.44 0.78 -0.89
N HIS A 20 -12.55 -0.29 -0.10
CA HIS A 20 -13.84 -0.83 0.32
C HIS A 20 -14.65 0.19 1.14
N ALA A 21 -13.99 0.94 2.04
CA ALA A 21 -14.63 1.97 2.84
C ALA A 21 -15.07 3.22 2.05
N LYS A 22 -14.30 3.62 1.03
CA LYS A 22 -14.52 4.88 0.30
C LYS A 22 -15.36 4.73 -0.97
N GLN A 23 -15.24 3.61 -1.69
CA GLN A 23 -15.87 3.43 -3.00
C GLN A 23 -17.00 2.39 -3.02
N GLY A 24 -17.16 1.61 -1.94
CA GLY A 24 -18.20 0.59 -1.83
C GLY A 24 -17.97 -0.63 -2.72
N ASN A 25 -18.51 -1.78 -2.26
CA ASN A 25 -18.52 -3.13 -2.85
C ASN A 25 -17.51 -3.41 -3.98
N VAL A 26 -16.22 -3.39 -3.66
CA VAL A 26 -15.15 -3.80 -4.58
C VAL A 26 -15.08 -5.32 -4.68
N LYS A 27 -15.00 -5.87 -5.90
CA LYS A 27 -14.85 -7.32 -6.11
C LYS A 27 -13.38 -7.70 -6.06
N PHE A 28 -12.98 -8.44 -5.03
CA PHE A 28 -11.65 -9.02 -4.95
C PHE A 28 -11.58 -10.32 -5.77
N LEU A 29 -10.68 -10.36 -6.75
CA LEU A 29 -10.51 -11.51 -7.65
C LEU A 29 -9.38 -12.45 -7.22
N GLY A 30 -8.70 -12.17 -6.11
CA GLY A 30 -7.54 -12.94 -5.65
C GLY A 30 -6.21 -12.27 -6.01
N SER A 31 -5.19 -12.57 -5.21
CA SER A 31 -3.79 -12.28 -5.55
C SER A 31 -3.24 -13.46 -6.35
N TYR A 32 -2.60 -13.18 -7.48
CA TYR A 32 -2.00 -14.20 -8.34
C TYR A 32 -0.51 -13.89 -8.54
N PRO A 33 0.35 -14.91 -8.64
CA PRO A 33 1.77 -14.70 -8.89
C PRO A 33 1.96 -13.99 -10.23
N ALA A 34 2.60 -12.82 -10.21
CA ALA A 34 3.02 -12.14 -11.42
C ALA A 34 4.07 -13.00 -12.14
N HIS A 35 3.98 -13.09 -13.47
CA HIS A 35 4.91 -13.88 -14.30
C HIS A 35 6.33 -13.26 -14.39
N SER A 36 6.76 -12.48 -13.40
CA SER A 36 8.03 -11.76 -13.39
C SER A 36 8.71 -11.86 -12.03
N LEU A 37 9.99 -12.26 -12.07
CA LEU A 37 10.94 -12.49 -10.98
C LEU A 37 11.23 -11.24 -10.09
N HIS A 38 10.22 -10.63 -9.46
CA HIS A 38 10.42 -9.45 -8.60
C HIS A 38 9.71 -9.57 -7.25
N VAL A 39 9.65 -10.78 -6.68
CA VAL A 39 8.86 -11.04 -5.46
C VAL A 39 9.58 -10.60 -4.16
N HIS A 40 10.85 -10.17 -4.22
CA HIS A 40 11.62 -9.81 -3.00
C HIS A 40 11.84 -8.30 -2.75
N SER A 41 11.62 -7.42 -3.73
CA SER A 41 11.95 -5.99 -3.58
C SER A 41 10.82 -5.15 -2.98
N THR A 42 9.58 -5.67 -2.95
CA THR A 42 8.40 -4.87 -2.59
C THR A 42 8.34 -4.58 -1.08
N ARG A 43 8.84 -5.49 -0.21
CA ARG A 43 8.85 -5.25 1.25
C ARG A 43 9.77 -4.10 1.65
N GLU A 44 11.02 -4.11 1.19
CA GLU A 44 11.98 -3.04 1.49
C GLU A 44 11.51 -1.69 0.95
N HIS A 45 10.88 -1.67 -0.22
CA HIS A 45 10.31 -0.44 -0.78
C HIS A 45 9.05 0.02 -0.06
N ALA A 46 8.23 -0.88 0.50
CA ALA A 46 7.05 -0.53 1.26
C ALA A 46 7.44 0.15 2.58
N ASP A 47 8.39 -0.40 3.33
CA ASP A 47 8.86 0.20 4.59
C ASP A 47 9.42 1.61 4.38
N VAL A 48 10.22 1.82 3.33
CA VAL A 48 10.77 3.14 3.00
C VAL A 48 9.68 4.15 2.63
N ARG A 49 8.63 3.71 1.93
CA ARG A 49 7.51 4.58 1.53
C ARG A 49 6.64 4.97 2.72
N TRP A 50 6.44 4.07 3.68
CA TRP A 50 5.74 4.36 4.93
C TRP A 50 6.51 5.36 5.78
N GLN A 51 7.81 5.14 5.97
CA GLN A 51 8.66 6.08 6.71
C GLN A 51 8.63 7.49 6.09
N GLN A 52 8.71 7.58 4.75
CA GLN A 52 8.62 8.86 4.04
C GLN A 52 7.27 9.55 4.21
N ALA A 53 6.17 8.78 4.28
CA ALA A 53 4.84 9.33 4.49
C ALA A 53 4.66 9.86 5.93
N ASP A 54 5.15 9.12 6.93
CA ASP A 54 5.13 9.55 8.32
C ASP A 54 5.99 10.80 8.54
N ASP A 55 7.22 10.82 8.00
CA ASP A 55 8.10 11.99 8.05
C ASP A 55 7.44 13.23 7.42
N TRP A 56 6.71 13.04 6.31
CA TRP A 56 5.97 14.12 5.65
C TRP A 56 4.79 14.63 6.49
N ILE A 57 4.03 13.73 7.15
CA ILE A 57 2.93 14.11 8.04
C ILE A 57 3.47 14.88 9.25
N ASP A 58 4.57 14.44 9.84
CA ASP A 58 5.18 15.12 10.98
C ASP A 58 5.69 16.51 10.59
N GLN A 59 6.30 16.67 9.41
CA GLN A 59 6.65 17.99 8.89
C GLN A 59 5.43 18.89 8.67
N LEU A 60 4.35 18.36 8.10
CA LEU A 60 3.12 19.13 7.93
C LEU A 60 2.57 19.61 9.27
N ARG A 61 2.53 18.76 10.30
CA ARG A 61 2.08 19.13 11.67
C ARG A 61 2.90 20.25 12.28
N LEU A 62 4.21 20.25 12.05
CA LEU A 62 5.11 21.31 12.51
C LEU A 62 4.87 22.65 11.81
N THR A 63 4.32 22.64 10.60
CA THR A 63 4.13 23.85 9.78
C THR A 63 2.82 24.59 10.09
N ILE A 64 1.91 23.97 10.84
CA ILE A 64 0.58 24.53 11.19
C ILE A 64 0.54 25.10 12.62
N GLN A 65 1.68 25.18 13.31
CA GLN A 65 1.86 25.91 14.57
C GLN A 65 2.09 27.41 14.35
#